data_AF-A0A502F8Y3-F1
#
_entry.id   AF-A0A502F8Y3-F1
#
_cell.length_a   1.000
_cell.length_b   1.000
_cell.length_c   1.000
_cell.angle_alpha   90.00
_cell.angle_beta   90.00
_cell.angle_gamma   90.00
#
_symmetry.space_group_name_H-M   'P 1'
#
loop_
_entity.id
_entity.type
_entity.pdbx_description
1 polymer ?
#
loop_
_entity_poly.entity_id
_entity_poly.type
_entity_poly.pdbx_seq_one_letter_code
_entity_poly.pdbx_strand_id
1 'polypeptide(L)'
;MDKDELTAWALKNGWQVMAGAPSLTKPSNPKEAIVRMAFKATVVNLEVKKPAGKWEKVSGEAYGKIQPDPETGVPQGLGFEKIPSFSMLMQENRDARVFANMGGMGKRR
;
A
#
# COMPACT_ATOMS: atom_id res chain seq x y z
N MET A 1 5.48 5.77 -13.74
CA MET A 1 4.17 5.25 -13.33
C MET A 1 3.32 6.43 -12.90
N ASP A 2 2.09 6.54 -13.36
CA ASP A 2 1.14 7.57 -12.93
C ASP A 2 0.30 7.14 -11.72
N LYS A 3 -0.66 7.99 -11.32
CA LYS A 3 -1.54 7.76 -10.18
C LYS A 3 -2.40 6.50 -10.35
N ASP A 4 -2.92 6.26 -11.54
CA ASP A 4 -3.85 5.16 -11.80
C ASP A 4 -3.09 3.83 -11.89
N GLU A 5 -1.93 3.83 -12.53
CA GLU A 5 -1.00 2.70 -12.56
C GLU A 5 -0.55 2.31 -11.15
N LEU A 6 -0.17 3.29 -10.33
CA LEU A 6 0.22 3.07 -8.93
C LEU A 6 -0.95 2.56 -8.09
N THR A 7 -2.15 3.09 -8.30
CA THR A 7 -3.35 2.62 -7.59
C THR A 7 -3.67 1.17 -7.96
N ALA A 8 -3.64 0.83 -9.25
CA ALA A 8 -3.88 -0.51 -9.73
C ALA A 8 -2.82 -1.49 -9.22
N TRP A 9 -1.54 -1.10 -9.24
CA TRP A 9 -0.46 -1.88 -8.66
C TRP A 9 -0.69 -2.12 -7.16
N ALA A 10 -1.02 -1.08 -6.40
CA ALA A 10 -1.23 -1.16 -4.96
C ALA A 10 -2.33 -2.18 -4.64
N LEU A 11 -3.48 -2.08 -5.30
CA LEU A 11 -4.65 -2.94 -5.06
C LEU A 11 -4.37 -4.43 -5.33
N LYS A 12 -3.55 -4.72 -6.34
CA LYS A 12 -3.06 -6.08 -6.63
C LYS A 12 -2.06 -6.58 -5.57
N ASN A 13 -1.35 -5.66 -4.90
CA ASN A 13 -0.32 -5.95 -3.91
C ASN A 13 -0.79 -5.85 -2.46
N GLY A 14 -2.08 -6.12 -2.21
CA GLY A 14 -2.63 -6.19 -0.86
C GLY A 14 -3.02 -4.84 -0.26
N TRP A 15 -2.79 -3.72 -0.95
CA TRP A 15 -3.27 -2.43 -0.51
C TRP A 15 -4.79 -2.32 -0.69
N GLN A 16 -5.39 -1.39 0.04
CA GLN A 16 -6.79 -1.03 -0.06
C GLN A 16 -6.95 0.49 -0.03
N VAL A 17 -7.95 1.01 -0.74
CA VAL A 17 -8.20 2.47 -0.74
C VAL A 17 -8.88 2.86 0.57
N MET A 18 -8.24 3.76 1.32
CA MET A 18 -8.78 4.34 2.55
C MET A 18 -8.60 5.85 2.50
N ALA A 19 -9.67 6.60 2.82
CA ALA A 19 -9.66 8.07 2.79
C ALA A 19 -9.09 8.65 1.45
N GLY A 20 -9.40 7.99 0.33
CA GLY A 20 -8.97 8.43 -1.01
C GLY A 20 -7.52 8.08 -1.40
N ALA A 21 -6.79 7.31 -0.58
CA ALA A 21 -5.42 6.90 -0.84
C ALA A 21 -5.25 5.38 -0.71
N PRO A 22 -4.48 4.71 -1.59
CA PRO A 22 -4.04 3.35 -1.35
C PRO A 22 -3.28 3.29 -0.03
N SER A 23 -3.68 2.37 0.84
CA SER A 23 -3.14 2.20 2.18
C SER A 23 -2.90 0.74 2.52
N LEU A 24 -1.87 0.50 3.35
CA LEU A 24 -1.69 -0.74 4.08
C LEU A 24 -2.18 -0.54 5.51
N THR A 25 -2.84 -1.58 6.03
CA THR A 25 -3.50 -1.54 7.32
C THR A 25 -2.78 -2.38 8.34
N LYS A 26 -3.00 -2.07 9.61
CA LYS A 26 -2.52 -2.88 10.71
C LYS A 26 -3.12 -4.29 10.57
N PRO A 27 -2.32 -5.37 10.51
CA PRO A 27 -2.84 -6.72 10.32
C PRO A 27 -3.87 -7.12 11.39
N SER A 28 -3.65 -6.70 12.64
CA SER A 28 -4.57 -6.95 13.75
C SER A 28 -5.82 -6.07 13.75
N ASN A 29 -5.85 -5.00 12.94
CA ASN A 29 -6.97 -4.07 12.84
C ASN A 29 -7.05 -3.50 11.40
N PRO A 30 -7.74 -4.19 10.47
CA PRO A 30 -7.77 -3.80 9.06
C PRO A 30 -8.55 -2.51 8.79
N LYS A 31 -9.10 -1.86 9.82
CA LYS A 31 -9.73 -0.54 9.74
C LYS A 31 -8.75 0.60 10.00
N GLU A 32 -7.52 0.29 10.38
CA GLU A 32 -6.49 1.27 10.72
C GLU A 32 -5.37 1.28 9.68
N ALA A 33 -5.34 2.31 8.83
CA ALA A 33 -4.23 2.56 7.92
C ALA A 33 -2.97 2.96 8.70
N ILE A 34 -1.85 2.30 8.41
CA ILE A 34 -0.53 2.57 9.00
C ILE A 34 0.50 3.02 7.97
N VAL A 35 0.28 2.71 6.69
CA VAL A 35 1.07 3.23 5.56
C VAL A 35 0.09 3.69 4.49
N ARG A 36 0.39 4.81 3.82
CA ARG A 36 -0.40 5.28 2.66
C ARG A 36 0.46 5.84 1.55
N MET A 37 -0.01 5.73 0.33
CA MET A 37 0.50 6.48 -0.83
C MET A 37 -0.30 7.79 -0.96
N ALA A 38 0.31 8.89 -0.56
CA ALA A 38 -0.26 10.22 -0.69
C ALA A 38 0.07 10.81 -2.07
N PHE A 39 -0.92 10.75 -2.97
CA PHE A 39 -0.82 11.32 -4.32
C PHE A 39 -0.94 12.84 -4.28
N LYS A 40 0.10 13.54 -4.74
CA LYS A 40 0.09 14.98 -5.01
C LYS A 40 0.05 15.22 -6.52
N ALA A 41 0.08 16.49 -6.94
CA ALA A 41 -0.02 16.89 -8.34
C ALA A 41 1.06 16.25 -9.24
N THR A 42 2.32 16.28 -8.81
CA THR A 42 3.48 15.82 -9.62
C THR A 42 4.28 14.71 -8.97
N VAL A 43 4.02 14.42 -7.70
CA VAL A 43 4.77 13.46 -6.89
C VAL A 43 3.81 12.57 -6.12
N VAL A 44 4.27 11.38 -5.79
CA VAL A 44 3.64 10.52 -4.77
C VAL A 44 4.58 10.41 -3.58
N ASN A 45 4.01 10.49 -2.39
CA ASN A 45 4.73 10.26 -1.14
C ASN A 45 4.29 8.95 -0.52
N LEU A 46 5.23 8.22 0.07
CA LEU A 46 4.94 7.17 1.02
C LEU A 46 4.94 7.77 2.42
N GLU A 47 3.84 7.59 3.14
CA GLU A 47 3.68 8.13 4.49
C GLU A 47 3.34 7.02 5.48
N VAL A 48 3.97 7.07 6.65
CA VAL A 48 3.71 6.14 7.76
C VAL A 48 3.03 6.89 8.90
N LYS A 49 2.05 6.24 9.51
CA LYS A 49 1.32 6.79 10.66
C LYS A 49 2.08 6.51 11.95
N LYS A 50 2.45 7.56 12.68
CA LYS A 50 3.03 7.45 14.03
C LYS A 50 1.98 6.97 15.04
N PRO A 51 2.39 6.44 16.21
CA PRO A 51 1.46 6.09 17.29
C PRO A 51 0.54 7.24 17.73
N ALA A 52 1.03 8.48 17.66
CA ALA A 52 0.24 9.69 17.93
C ALA A 52 -0.76 10.06 16.81
N GLY A 53 -0.88 9.25 15.76
CA GLY A 53 -1.81 9.44 14.65
C GLY A 53 -1.34 10.36 13.53
N LYS A 54 -0.20 11.05 13.70
CA LYS A 54 0.39 11.93 12.69
C LYS A 54 1.04 11.13 11.55
N TRP A 55 0.78 11.54 10.31
CA TRP A 55 1.47 11.00 9.14
C TRP A 55 2.85 11.65 8.95
N GLU A 56 3.85 10.83 8.66
CA GLU A 56 5.21 11.26 8.34
C GLU A 56 5.63 10.69 6.99
N LYS A 57 6.15 11.57 6.13
CA LYS A 57 6.73 11.16 4.85
C LYS A 57 8.03 10.40 5.11
N VAL A 58 8.10 9.16 4.64
CA VAL A 58 9.32 8.34 4.70
C VAL A 58 10.06 8.31 3.37
N SER A 59 9.33 8.45 2.26
CA SER A 59 9.89 8.49 0.90
C SER A 59 8.91 9.18 -0.05
N GLY A 60 9.35 9.48 -1.27
CA GLY A 60 8.48 9.95 -2.32
C GLY A 60 9.26 10.37 -3.55
N GLU A 61 8.63 10.26 -4.71
CA GLU A 61 9.26 10.48 -6.01
C GLU A 61 8.24 11.08 -7.00
N ALA A 62 8.75 11.79 -8.01
CA ALA A 62 7.96 12.30 -9.11
C ALA A 62 7.43 11.17 -10.00
N TYR A 63 6.19 11.26 -10.47
CA TYR A 63 5.58 10.22 -11.30
C TYR A 63 6.44 9.82 -12.51
N GLY A 64 7.06 10.81 -13.17
CA GLY A 64 7.93 10.61 -14.32
C GLY A 64 9.24 9.89 -14.02
N LYS A 65 9.62 9.73 -12.75
CA LYS A 65 10.82 9.02 -12.30
C LYS A 65 10.53 7.63 -11.73
N ILE A 66 9.27 7.32 -11.46
CA ILE A 66 8.88 6.02 -10.93
C ILE A 66 8.81 5.03 -12.08
N GLN A 67 9.67 4.02 -12.05
CA GLN A 67 9.67 2.94 -13.03
C GLN A 67 9.30 1.63 -12.33
N PRO A 68 8.43 0.79 -12.93
CA PRO A 68 8.22 -0.55 -12.42
C PRO A 68 9.50 -1.36 -12.62
N ASP A 69 9.88 -2.09 -11.60
CA ASP A 69 10.94 -3.08 -11.70
C ASP A 69 10.59 -4.13 -12.77
N PRO A 70 11.50 -4.47 -13.70
CA PRO A 70 11.18 -5.34 -14.84
C PRO A 70 10.87 -6.78 -14.45
N GLU A 71 11.35 -7.26 -13.29
CA GLU A 71 11.15 -8.63 -12.83
C GLU A 71 9.99 -8.74 -11.85
N THR A 72 9.91 -7.81 -10.91
CA THR A 72 8.96 -7.86 -9.78
C THR A 72 7.75 -6.95 -9.96
N GLY A 73 7.81 -5.98 -10.86
CA GLY A 73 6.80 -4.95 -11.04
C GLY A 73 6.68 -3.96 -9.88
N VAL A 74 7.61 -3.98 -8.91
CA VAL A 74 7.62 -3.06 -7.76
C VAL A 74 8.00 -1.65 -8.23
N PRO A 75 7.26 -0.59 -7.84
CA PRO A 75 7.61 0.79 -8.17
C PRO A 75 8.94 1.18 -7.53
N GLN A 76 9.95 1.44 -8.34
CA GLN A 76 11.24 1.90 -7.89
C GLN A 76 11.20 3.39 -7.51
N GLY A 77 12.06 3.80 -6.57
CA GLY A 77 12.18 5.19 -6.10
C GLY A 77 11.22 5.56 -4.96
N LEU A 78 10.27 4.68 -4.61
CA LEU A 78 9.38 4.86 -3.47
C LEU A 78 9.90 4.22 -2.18
N GLY A 79 11.11 3.66 -2.18
CA GLY A 79 11.74 3.11 -0.98
C GLY A 79 11.22 1.74 -0.56
N PHE A 80 10.39 1.09 -1.38
CA PHE A 80 9.96 -0.30 -1.17
C PHE A 80 11.16 -1.26 -1.20
N GLU A 81 12.16 -0.94 -2.00
CA GLU A 81 13.42 -1.67 -2.12
C GLU A 81 14.34 -1.55 -0.89
N LYS A 82 14.14 -0.50 -0.07
CA LYS A 82 15.00 -0.20 1.08
C LYS A 82 14.39 -0.56 2.42
N ILE A 83 13.09 -0.80 2.47
CA ILE A 83 12.33 -0.97 3.72
C ILE A 83 11.66 -2.36 3.71
N PRO A 84 12.35 -3.40 4.23
CA PRO A 84 11.86 -4.79 4.22
C PRO A 84 10.49 -4.97 4.89
N SER A 85 10.17 -4.12 5.88
CA SER A 85 8.90 -4.17 6.61
C SER A 85 7.67 -3.90 5.73
N PHE A 86 7.81 -3.20 4.60
CA PHE A 86 6.69 -3.00 3.68
C PHE A 86 6.31 -4.28 2.93
N SER A 87 7.28 -5.08 2.50
CA SER A 87 7.01 -6.34 1.80
C SER A 87 6.24 -7.31 2.68
N MET A 88 6.65 -7.42 3.96
CA MET A 88 5.94 -8.23 4.95
C MET A 88 4.51 -7.71 5.16
N LEU A 89 4.34 -6.40 5.32
CA LEU A 89 3.03 -5.80 5.53
C LEU A 89 2.09 -5.97 4.32
N MET A 90 2.61 -5.87 3.10
CA MET A 90 1.86 -6.14 1.87
C MET A 90 1.36 -7.59 1.83
N GLN A 91 2.23 -8.53 2.20
CA GLN A 91 1.88 -9.95 2.29
C GLN A 91 0.79 -10.19 3.34
N GLU A 92 0.96 -9.66 4.56
CA GLU A 92 -0.03 -9.80 5.64
C GLU A 92 -1.41 -9.24 5.25
N ASN A 93 -1.44 -8.09 4.56
CA ASN A 93 -2.70 -7.51 4.08
C ASN A 93 -3.33 -8.33 2.95
N ARG A 94 -2.52 -8.92 2.06
CA ARG A 94 -3.00 -9.83 1.00
C ARG A 94 -3.59 -11.09 1.64
N ASP A 95 -2.89 -11.70 2.57
CA ASP A 95 -3.31 -12.92 3.25
C ASP A 95 -4.60 -12.69 4.03
N ALA A 96 -4.69 -11.59 4.80
CA ALA A 96 -5.90 -11.21 5.51
C ALA A 96 -7.13 -11.08 4.58
N ARG A 97 -6.94 -10.52 3.37
CA ARG A 97 -8.02 -10.43 2.36
C ARG A 97 -8.44 -11.80 1.84
N VAL A 98 -7.49 -12.71 1.58
CA VAL A 98 -7.80 -14.07 1.12
C VAL A 98 -8.59 -14.83 2.19
N PHE A 99 -8.15 -14.79 3.45
CA PHE A 99 -8.85 -15.45 4.56
C PHE A 99 -10.23 -14.86 4.82
N ALA A 100 -10.40 -13.53 4.73
CA ALA A 100 -11.71 -12.90 4.84
C ALA A 100 -12.68 -13.38 3.74
N ASN A 101 -12.18 -13.56 2.51
CA ASN A 101 -12.98 -14.06 1.39
C ASN A 101 -13.32 -15.56 1.54
N MET A 102 -12.43 -16.38 2.10
CA MET A 102 -12.71 -17.78 2.42
C MET A 102 -13.73 -17.92 3.57
N GLY A 103 -13.58 -17.14 4.64
CA GLY A 103 -14.51 -17.14 5.79
C GLY A 103 -15.93 -16.66 5.44
N GLY A 104 -16.06 -15.83 4.40
CA GLY A 104 -17.36 -15.40 3.85
C GLY A 104 -18.12 -16.51 3.11
N MET A 105 -17.45 -17.58 2.66
CA MET A 105 -18.10 -18.70 1.99
C MET A 105 -18.88 -19.62 2.95
N GLY A 106 -18.63 -19.52 4.27
CA GLY A 106 -19.31 -20.31 5.30
C GLY A 106 -20.60 -19.70 5.85
N LYS A 107 -20.98 -18.47 5.46
CA LYS A 107 -22.15 -17.75 6.02
C LYS A 107 -23.31 -17.57 5.04
N ARG A 108 -23.42 -18.47 4.06
CA ARG A 108 -24.63 -18.65 3.24
C ARG A 108 -25.34 -19.94 3.64
N ARG A 109 -26.04 -19.94 4.77
CA ARG A 109 -27.15 -20.84 5.08
C ARG A 109 -28.11 -20.12 6.02
#